data_AF-A0A3A8FF67-F1
#
_entry.id   AF-A0A3A8FF67-F1
#
_cell.length_a   1.000
_cell.length_b   1.000
_cell.length_c   1.000
_cell.angle_alpha   90.00
_cell.angle_beta   90.00
_cell.angle_gamma   90.00
#
_symmetry.space_group_name_H-M   'P 1'
#
loop_
_entity.id
_entity.type
_entity.pdbx_description
1 polymer ?
#
loop_
_entity_poly.entity_id
_entity_poly.type
_entity_poly.pdbx_seq_one_letter_code
_entity_poly.pdbx_strand_id
1 'polypeptide(L)'
;MKIAIIGSGISGLYAAWKLSKVHEITVFEKNNHFGGHTDTHQLNIDGEQVAVDSGFIVFNQHNYPLFCAMLQELGIPSQSSDMGFSVNNQVTGLQYNPSKKFSLLFRPQNFFKADFRVMLSDLFRFYAANKDLDVEQIDAQLSIDAYLNQHGYSQAFRHEHLYPMCGALWSCPVEQAGQIPYKFVVSFFQHHRMLQLKDRPLWLTVKGGSAQYVSAIQSQTTITFRHMSVVHVSRSANEVMIETEQGTEHFDWVIFASHADDSLKLLKDPSAHELDVLGKFRYQDNHMVVHSDTNIMPKSRRQWASWHVHVTPGQVTELTPFQQNGMHYGFSYWMNQLQNLNCKTQIFATLNPNFALDPKKVWIERHYRHPVFDAPAIEAQQRWTEVNGQNRTSYCGAYWGWGFHEDGARSASWVVEQLLKQTDKAA
;
A
#
# COMPACT_ATOMS: atom_id res chain seq x y z
N MET A 1 30.02 -8.80 7.15
CA MET A 1 29.08 -9.71 7.86
C MET A 1 28.31 -10.52 6.84
N LYS A 2 27.85 -11.70 7.24
CA LYS A 2 26.85 -12.51 6.55
C LYS A 2 25.47 -12.21 7.11
N ILE A 3 24.57 -11.67 6.28
CA ILE A 3 23.27 -11.15 6.72
C ILE A 3 22.14 -11.92 6.03
N ALA A 4 21.20 -12.44 6.83
CA ALA A 4 19.95 -12.99 6.35
C ALA A 4 18.89 -11.89 6.26
N ILE A 5 18.16 -11.82 5.16
CA ILE A 5 17.00 -10.94 4.99
C ILE A 5 15.78 -11.81 4.75
N ILE A 6 14.77 -11.71 5.63
CA ILE A 6 13.55 -12.51 5.56
C ILE A 6 12.44 -11.65 4.97
N GLY A 7 12.00 -11.99 3.77
CA GLY A 7 11.02 -11.24 2.97
C GLY A 7 11.68 -10.44 1.85
N SER A 8 11.15 -10.59 0.64
CA SER A 8 11.65 -9.92 -0.57
C SER A 8 10.74 -8.79 -1.07
N GLY A 9 9.94 -8.20 -0.18
CA GLY A 9 9.23 -6.96 -0.47
C GLY A 9 10.20 -5.79 -0.72
N ILE A 10 9.66 -4.60 -1.04
CA ILE A 10 10.48 -3.41 -1.28
C ILE A 10 11.48 -3.13 -0.15
N SER A 11 11.10 -3.31 1.12
CA SER A 11 12.00 -3.11 2.26
C SER A 11 13.20 -4.06 2.23
N GLY A 12 12.93 -5.35 1.98
CA GLY A 12 13.97 -6.37 1.93
C GLY A 12 14.89 -6.19 0.74
N LEU A 13 14.33 -5.93 -0.44
CA LEU A 13 15.10 -5.69 -1.66
C LEU A 13 15.93 -4.42 -1.58
N TYR A 14 15.39 -3.33 -1.02
CA TYR A 14 16.13 -2.08 -0.84
C TYR A 14 17.31 -2.27 0.14
N ALA A 15 17.08 -2.94 1.28
CA ALA A 15 18.14 -3.27 2.22
C ALA A 15 19.20 -4.17 1.59
N ALA A 16 18.78 -5.24 0.91
CA ALA A 16 19.67 -6.18 0.24
C ALA A 16 20.56 -5.48 -0.80
N TRP A 17 19.95 -4.66 -1.66
CA TRP A 17 20.65 -3.91 -2.71
C TRP A 17 21.71 -2.94 -2.19
N LYS A 18 21.42 -2.22 -1.10
CA LYS A 18 22.40 -1.32 -0.49
C LYS A 18 23.51 -2.08 0.25
N LEU A 19 23.16 -3.09 1.04
CA LEU A 19 24.12 -3.81 1.90
C LEU A 19 24.99 -4.81 1.13
N SER A 20 24.52 -5.35 -0.01
CA SER A 20 25.29 -6.30 -0.82
C SER A 20 26.59 -5.72 -1.39
N LYS A 21 26.76 -4.39 -1.34
CA LYS A 21 28.00 -3.71 -1.74
C LYS A 21 29.16 -3.96 -0.79
N VAL A 22 28.88 -4.33 0.47
CA VAL A 22 29.89 -4.48 1.54
C VAL A 22 29.67 -5.70 2.44
N HIS A 23 28.58 -6.45 2.24
CA HIS A 23 28.21 -7.62 3.04
C HIS A 23 27.76 -8.78 2.16
N GLU A 24 27.87 -10.00 2.68
CA GLU A 24 27.31 -11.19 2.07
C GLU A 24 25.83 -11.27 2.45
N ILE A 25 24.94 -11.21 1.46
CA ILE A 25 23.49 -11.13 1.67
C ILE A 25 22.81 -12.39 1.14
N THR A 26 21.95 -12.97 1.98
CA THR A 26 20.99 -14.01 1.56
C THR A 26 19.57 -13.52 1.82
N VAL A 27 18.73 -13.50 0.78
CA VAL A 27 17.31 -13.15 0.87
C VAL A 27 16.47 -14.43 0.84
N PHE A 28 15.62 -14.61 1.84
CA PHE A 28 14.65 -15.70 1.94
C PHE A 28 13.24 -15.19 1.60
N GLU A 29 12.57 -15.85 0.67
CA GLU A 29 11.20 -15.55 0.27
C GLU A 29 10.33 -16.80 0.30
N LYS A 30 9.19 -16.73 0.98
CA LYS A 30 8.25 -17.86 1.12
C LYS A 30 7.42 -18.09 -0.16
N ASN A 31 7.21 -17.03 -0.95
CA ASN A 31 6.46 -17.09 -2.18
C ASN A 31 7.29 -17.65 -3.35
N ASN A 32 6.60 -18.08 -4.41
CA ASN A 32 7.21 -18.53 -5.65
C ASN A 32 7.73 -17.39 -6.56
N HIS A 33 7.68 -16.15 -6.07
CA HIS A 33 8.19 -14.96 -6.76
C HIS A 33 8.83 -14.02 -5.74
N PHE A 34 9.77 -13.19 -6.19
CA PHE A 34 10.32 -12.10 -5.39
C PHE A 34 9.53 -10.80 -5.61
N GLY A 35 9.54 -9.90 -4.63
CA GLY A 35 8.94 -8.57 -4.74
C GLY A 35 7.75 -8.31 -3.81
N GLY A 36 7.14 -9.36 -3.24
CA GLY A 36 5.98 -9.23 -2.34
C GLY A 36 4.79 -8.52 -3.03
N HIS A 37 4.40 -7.34 -2.54
CA HIS A 37 3.36 -6.52 -3.20
C HIS A 37 3.81 -5.94 -4.57
N THR A 38 5.07 -6.11 -4.95
CA THR A 38 5.54 -5.85 -6.32
C THR A 38 5.25 -7.08 -7.16
N ASP A 39 4.06 -7.10 -7.75
CA ASP A 39 3.52 -8.28 -8.42
C ASP A 39 3.03 -7.90 -9.82
N THR A 40 3.79 -8.31 -10.84
CA THR A 40 3.54 -8.04 -12.25
C THR A 40 3.20 -9.35 -12.97
N HIS A 41 2.05 -9.38 -13.64
CA HIS A 41 1.57 -10.52 -14.41
C HIS A 41 1.84 -10.32 -15.90
N GLN A 42 2.50 -11.29 -16.53
CA GLN A 42 2.67 -11.31 -17.98
C GLN A 42 1.46 -12.02 -18.60
N LEU A 43 0.61 -11.26 -19.29
CA LEU A 43 -0.64 -11.76 -19.88
C LEU A 43 -0.60 -11.65 -21.40
N ASN A 44 -1.10 -12.67 -22.10
CA ASN A 44 -1.30 -12.61 -23.55
C ASN A 44 -2.67 -12.01 -23.86
N ILE A 45 -2.71 -10.75 -24.29
CA ILE A 45 -3.94 -9.98 -24.51
C ILE A 45 -3.88 -9.36 -25.90
N ASP A 46 -4.93 -9.55 -26.69
CA ASP A 46 -5.02 -9.10 -28.09
C ASP A 46 -3.86 -9.59 -28.98
N GLY A 47 -3.21 -10.69 -28.61
CA GLY A 47 -2.05 -11.26 -29.31
C GLY A 47 -0.69 -10.68 -28.89
N GLU A 48 -0.65 -9.80 -27.88
CA GLU A 48 0.56 -9.17 -27.36
C GLU A 48 0.81 -9.56 -25.90
N GLN A 49 2.09 -9.57 -25.49
CA GLN A 49 2.46 -9.72 -24.08
C GLN A 49 2.28 -8.37 -23.36
N VAL A 50 1.43 -8.35 -22.35
CA VAL A 50 1.10 -7.17 -21.56
C VAL A 50 1.46 -7.43 -20.09
N ALA A 51 2.32 -6.57 -19.54
CA ALA A 51 2.69 -6.58 -18.13
C ALA A 51 1.68 -5.78 -17.32
N VAL A 52 0.95 -6.44 -16.40
CA VAL A 52 -0.08 -5.83 -15.56
C VAL A 52 0.30 -5.94 -14.10
N ASP A 53 0.41 -4.80 -13.42
CA ASP A 53 0.67 -4.77 -11.97
C ASP A 53 -0.64 -4.96 -11.19
N SER A 54 -0.61 -5.75 -10.11
CA SER A 54 -1.79 -5.97 -9.24
C SER A 54 -1.61 -5.52 -7.79
N GLY A 55 -0.39 -5.19 -7.37
CA GLY A 55 -0.10 -4.65 -6.04
C GLY A 55 0.38 -3.19 -6.14
N PHE A 56 1.70 -2.99 -6.14
CA PHE A 56 2.30 -1.68 -6.35
C PHE A 56 2.25 -1.28 -7.83
N ILE A 57 1.61 -0.13 -8.13
CA ILE A 57 1.36 0.32 -9.52
C ILE A 57 1.99 1.70 -9.81
N VAL A 58 1.88 2.64 -8.87
CA VAL A 58 2.18 4.06 -9.10
C VAL A 58 3.02 4.68 -7.99
N PHE A 59 3.77 5.72 -8.34
CA PHE A 59 4.57 6.54 -7.44
C PHE A 59 4.70 7.97 -7.98
N ASN A 60 5.36 8.86 -7.24
CA ASN A 60 5.72 10.19 -7.74
C ASN A 60 7.04 10.67 -7.14
N GLN A 61 7.73 11.59 -7.82
CA GLN A 61 9.06 12.05 -7.39
C GLN A 61 9.06 12.81 -6.07
N HIS A 62 7.94 13.46 -5.71
CA HIS A 62 7.88 14.27 -4.49
C HIS A 62 7.82 13.39 -3.24
N ASN A 63 7.00 12.34 -3.27
CA ASN A 63 6.70 11.51 -2.10
C ASN A 63 7.51 10.20 -2.08
N TYR A 64 8.23 9.87 -3.16
CA TYR A 64 9.00 8.63 -3.29
C TYR A 64 10.48 8.87 -3.63
N PRO A 65 11.20 9.74 -2.89
CA PRO A 65 12.57 10.11 -3.24
C PRO A 65 13.55 8.92 -3.24
N LEU A 66 13.49 8.02 -2.25
CA LEU A 66 14.39 6.88 -2.15
C LEU A 66 14.11 5.86 -3.26
N PHE A 67 12.83 5.56 -3.49
CA PHE A 67 12.45 4.65 -4.57
C PHE A 67 12.85 5.20 -5.94
N CYS A 68 12.64 6.50 -6.19
CA CYS A 68 13.04 7.13 -7.45
C CYS A 68 14.57 7.09 -7.64
N ALA A 69 15.34 7.38 -6.59
CA ALA A 69 16.80 7.28 -6.64
C ALA A 69 17.26 5.85 -6.93
N MET A 70 16.60 4.84 -6.34
CA MET A 70 16.89 3.43 -6.63
C MET A 70 16.60 3.06 -8.09
N LEU A 71 15.42 3.44 -8.62
CA LEU A 71 15.10 3.17 -10.02
C LEU A 71 16.11 3.84 -10.97
N GLN A 72 16.54 5.07 -10.66
CA GLN A 72 17.53 5.79 -11.44
C GLN A 72 18.90 5.08 -11.41
N GLU A 73 19.37 4.64 -10.24
CA GLU A 73 20.65 3.93 -10.09
C GLU A 73 20.63 2.57 -10.79
N LEU A 74 19.48 1.87 -10.80
CA LEU A 74 19.26 0.60 -11.50
C LEU A 74 19.01 0.76 -13.02
N GLY A 75 18.87 2.00 -13.52
CA GLY A 75 18.58 2.28 -14.93
C GLY A 75 17.16 1.92 -15.36
N ILE A 76 16.18 1.92 -14.44
CA ILE A 76 14.80 1.50 -14.71
C ILE A 76 13.93 2.69 -15.11
N PRO A 77 13.39 2.70 -16.35
CA PRO A 77 12.59 3.82 -16.83
C PRO A 77 11.18 3.83 -16.22
N SER A 78 10.69 5.04 -15.96
CA SER A 78 9.29 5.30 -15.59
C SER A 78 8.58 6.16 -16.63
N GLN A 79 7.26 6.16 -16.60
CA GLN A 79 6.40 6.96 -17.49
C GLN A 79 5.25 7.60 -16.71
N SER A 80 4.66 8.67 -17.24
CA SER A 80 3.51 9.35 -16.61
C SER A 80 2.31 8.43 -16.45
N SER A 81 1.58 8.56 -15.35
CA SER A 81 0.38 7.77 -15.04
C SER A 81 -0.81 8.67 -14.75
N ASP A 82 -2.00 8.30 -15.22
CA ASP A 82 -3.25 8.98 -14.84
C ASP A 82 -3.74 8.47 -13.50
N MET A 83 -4.05 9.38 -12.58
CA MET A 83 -4.58 9.08 -11.23
C MET A 83 -5.98 9.67 -11.03
N GLY A 84 -6.79 9.68 -12.09
CA GLY A 84 -8.17 10.12 -11.98
C GLY A 84 -8.94 9.25 -11.00
N PHE A 85 -9.67 9.87 -10.09
CA PHE A 85 -10.60 9.25 -9.16
C PHE A 85 -12.06 9.42 -9.62
N SER A 86 -12.90 8.44 -9.33
CA SER A 86 -14.35 8.52 -9.55
C SER A 86 -15.13 7.63 -8.59
N VAL A 87 -16.35 8.05 -8.26
CA VAL A 87 -17.29 7.30 -7.40
C VAL A 87 -18.55 7.00 -8.19
N ASN A 88 -19.03 5.76 -8.07
CA ASN A 88 -20.34 5.32 -8.56
C ASN A 88 -21.08 4.63 -7.41
N ASN A 89 -21.98 5.37 -6.77
CA ASN A 89 -22.84 4.86 -5.73
C ASN A 89 -24.18 4.43 -6.34
N GLN A 90 -24.41 3.13 -6.42
CA GLN A 90 -25.63 2.54 -6.97
C GLN A 90 -26.82 2.63 -6.00
N VAL A 91 -26.55 2.84 -4.70
CA VAL A 91 -27.58 2.96 -3.65
C VAL A 91 -28.19 4.37 -3.67
N THR A 92 -27.36 5.42 -3.66
CA THR A 92 -27.84 6.82 -3.71
C THR A 92 -28.02 7.33 -5.14
N GLY A 93 -27.55 6.54 -6.12
CA GLY A 93 -27.48 6.90 -7.53
C GLY A 93 -26.51 8.06 -7.80
N LEU A 94 -25.60 8.40 -6.88
CA LEU A 94 -24.58 9.42 -7.07
C LEU A 94 -23.46 8.89 -7.97
N GLN A 95 -23.05 9.66 -8.98
CA GLN A 95 -21.85 9.37 -9.78
C GLN A 95 -21.10 10.66 -10.03
N TYR A 96 -19.81 10.72 -9.67
CA TYR A 96 -19.00 11.89 -9.94
C TYR A 96 -17.54 11.53 -10.14
N ASN A 97 -16.82 12.40 -10.85
CA ASN A 97 -15.39 12.33 -11.06
C ASN A 97 -14.83 13.74 -10.78
N PRO A 98 -14.07 13.96 -9.71
CA PRO A 98 -13.52 15.29 -9.39
C PRO A 98 -12.23 15.62 -10.16
N SER A 99 -11.72 14.70 -10.98
CA SER A 99 -10.32 14.72 -11.40
C SER A 99 -10.06 15.46 -12.72
N LYS A 100 -11.09 15.74 -13.51
CA LYS A 100 -10.97 16.51 -14.76
C LYS A 100 -11.67 17.86 -14.59
N LYS A 101 -11.12 18.93 -15.19
CA LYS A 101 -11.58 20.33 -15.01
C LYS A 101 -13.08 20.55 -15.21
N PHE A 102 -13.76 19.69 -15.96
CA PHE A 102 -15.21 19.76 -16.20
C PHE A 102 -15.97 18.48 -15.83
N SER A 103 -15.33 17.51 -15.17
CA SER A 103 -15.97 16.19 -14.98
C SER A 103 -17.11 16.17 -13.97
N LEU A 104 -17.15 17.11 -13.04
CA LEU A 104 -18.31 17.32 -12.18
C LEU A 104 -19.54 17.80 -12.97
N LEU A 105 -19.35 18.43 -14.13
CA LEU A 105 -20.43 18.89 -15.02
C LEU A 105 -20.91 17.80 -16.00
N PHE A 106 -20.26 16.64 -16.06
CA PHE A 106 -20.72 15.54 -16.92
C PHE A 106 -22.01 14.88 -16.43
N ARG A 107 -22.40 15.15 -15.18
CA ARG A 107 -23.70 14.79 -14.61
C ARG A 107 -24.29 15.98 -13.84
N PRO A 108 -24.77 17.02 -14.55
CA PRO A 108 -25.23 18.26 -13.92
C PRO A 108 -26.41 18.03 -12.97
N GLN A 109 -27.13 16.91 -13.13
CA GLN A 109 -28.23 16.52 -12.25
C GLN A 109 -27.79 16.35 -10.78
N ASN A 110 -26.52 16.04 -10.53
CA ASN A 110 -26.01 15.94 -9.17
C ASN A 110 -26.16 17.28 -8.41
N PHE A 111 -26.01 18.43 -9.07
CA PHE A 111 -26.13 19.73 -8.42
C PHE A 111 -27.56 20.06 -7.95
N PHE A 112 -28.58 19.38 -8.48
CA PHE A 112 -29.95 19.49 -7.96
C PHE A 112 -30.14 18.68 -6.66
N LYS A 113 -29.28 17.71 -6.35
CA LYS A 113 -29.32 16.95 -5.10
C LYS A 113 -28.76 17.80 -3.95
N ALA A 114 -29.50 17.89 -2.85
CA ALA A 114 -29.06 18.63 -1.65
C ALA A 114 -27.76 18.03 -1.08
N ASP A 115 -27.73 16.71 -0.90
CA ASP A 115 -26.59 15.99 -0.31
C ASP A 115 -25.29 16.20 -1.08
N PHE A 116 -25.34 16.25 -2.42
CA PHE A 116 -24.16 16.49 -3.23
C PHE A 116 -23.59 17.90 -3.01
N ARG A 117 -24.45 18.92 -2.87
CA ARG A 117 -24.02 20.29 -2.58
C ARG A 117 -23.44 20.41 -1.17
N VAL A 118 -24.05 19.76 -0.19
CA VAL A 118 -23.54 19.71 1.19
C VAL A 118 -22.18 18.98 1.23
N MET A 119 -22.06 17.84 0.56
CA MET A 119 -20.81 17.09 0.43
C MET A 119 -19.69 17.95 -0.16
N LEU A 120 -19.95 18.71 -1.24
CA LEU A 120 -18.96 19.60 -1.83
C LEU A 120 -18.59 20.76 -0.89
N SER A 121 -19.57 21.36 -0.20
CA SER A 121 -19.30 22.41 0.79
C SER A 121 -18.40 21.92 1.91
N ASP A 122 -18.71 20.74 2.47
CA ASP A 122 -17.92 20.11 3.51
C ASP A 122 -16.53 19.68 3.02
N LEU A 123 -16.41 19.24 1.76
CA LEU A 123 -15.12 18.94 1.15
C LEU A 123 -14.21 20.17 1.14
N PHE A 124 -14.70 21.31 0.64
CA PHE A 124 -13.90 22.54 0.63
C PHE A 124 -13.60 23.05 2.03
N ARG A 125 -14.56 22.93 2.96
CA ARG A 125 -14.38 23.26 4.37
C ARG A 125 -13.30 22.39 5.01
N PHE A 126 -13.32 21.09 4.77
CA PHE A 126 -12.30 20.16 5.25
C PHE A 126 -10.94 20.51 4.68
N TYR A 127 -10.82 20.76 3.37
CA TYR A 127 -9.54 21.13 2.77
C TYR A 127 -8.99 22.43 3.35
N ALA A 128 -9.82 23.47 3.46
CA ALA A 128 -9.40 24.75 4.01
C ALA A 128 -8.97 24.65 5.48
N ALA A 129 -9.68 23.88 6.30
CA ALA A 129 -9.36 23.71 7.72
C ALA A 129 -8.07 22.92 7.97
N ASN A 130 -7.74 21.99 7.07
CA ASN A 130 -6.67 21.02 7.28
C ASN A 130 -5.38 21.31 6.51
N LYS A 131 -5.42 22.11 5.44
CA LYS A 131 -4.28 22.27 4.53
C LYS A 131 -3.01 22.76 5.23
N ASP A 132 -3.16 23.77 6.08
CA ASP A 132 -2.05 24.46 6.75
C ASP A 132 -2.09 24.22 8.28
N LEU A 133 -2.82 23.19 8.72
CA LEU A 133 -2.94 22.81 10.13
C LEU A 133 -1.62 22.23 10.64
N ASP A 134 -1.16 22.68 11.81
CA ASP A 134 -0.06 22.03 12.52
C ASP A 134 -0.56 20.74 13.19
N VAL A 135 -0.36 19.63 12.50
CA VAL A 135 -0.76 18.28 12.94
C VAL A 135 0.00 17.80 14.18
N GLU A 136 1.13 18.42 14.55
CA GLU A 136 1.86 18.04 15.76
C GLU A 136 1.15 18.45 17.05
N GLN A 137 0.30 19.48 16.99
CA GLN A 137 -0.50 19.94 18.12
C GLN A 137 -1.79 19.12 18.32
N ILE A 138 -2.04 18.16 17.44
CA ILE A 138 -3.26 17.36 17.47
C ILE A 138 -3.05 16.11 18.30
N ASP A 139 -4.03 15.80 19.15
CA ASP A 139 -4.08 14.55 19.91
C ASP A 139 -3.93 13.34 18.97
N ALA A 140 -2.92 12.52 19.24
CA ALA A 140 -2.62 11.31 18.47
C ALA A 140 -3.76 10.27 18.52
N GLN A 141 -4.66 10.36 19.52
CA GLN A 141 -5.78 9.45 19.71
C GLN A 141 -7.10 9.97 19.10
N LEU A 142 -7.15 11.22 18.64
CA LEU A 142 -8.35 11.77 18.02
C LEU A 142 -8.65 11.01 16.72
N SER A 143 -9.80 10.34 16.64
CA SER A 143 -10.22 9.64 15.43
C SER A 143 -10.85 10.60 14.41
N ILE A 144 -10.91 10.16 13.15
CA ILE A 144 -11.64 10.87 12.09
C ILE A 144 -13.11 11.08 12.49
N ASP A 145 -13.79 10.07 13.02
CA ASP A 145 -15.19 10.19 13.43
C ASP A 145 -15.39 11.22 14.54
N ALA A 146 -14.51 11.22 15.54
CA ALA A 146 -14.56 12.18 16.63
C ALA A 146 -14.39 13.62 16.10
N TYR A 147 -13.39 13.86 15.25
CA TYR A 147 -13.19 15.17 14.62
C TYR A 147 -14.41 15.60 13.79
N LEU A 148 -14.92 14.72 12.93
CA LEU A 148 -16.04 15.05 12.06
C LEU A 148 -17.32 15.34 12.85
N ASN A 149 -17.55 14.65 13.97
CA ASN A 149 -18.66 14.90 14.88
C ASN A 149 -18.51 16.26 15.59
N GLN A 150 -17.34 16.54 16.16
CA GLN A 150 -17.06 17.80 16.86
C GLN A 150 -17.27 19.02 15.96
N HIS A 151 -16.94 18.90 14.67
CA HIS A 151 -17.03 19.98 13.69
C HIS A 151 -18.27 19.90 12.79
N GLY A 152 -19.24 19.06 13.10
CA GLY A 152 -20.54 19.00 12.41
C GLY A 152 -20.47 18.69 10.92
N TYR A 153 -19.56 17.80 10.49
CA TYR A 153 -19.49 17.35 9.09
C TYR A 153 -20.61 16.37 8.74
N SER A 154 -21.20 16.56 7.57
CA SER A 154 -22.36 15.79 7.09
C SER A 154 -22.04 14.33 6.82
N GLN A 155 -23.08 13.49 6.90
CA GLN A 155 -23.00 12.08 6.49
C GLN A 155 -22.71 11.93 4.99
N ALA A 156 -23.19 12.86 4.17
CA ALA A 156 -22.91 12.88 2.74
C ALA A 156 -21.40 13.02 2.48
N PHE A 157 -20.71 13.96 3.13
CA PHE A 157 -19.25 14.11 3.00
C PHE A 157 -18.49 12.86 3.44
N ARG A 158 -18.87 12.30 4.59
CA ARG A 158 -18.28 11.09 5.16
C ARG A 158 -18.34 9.90 4.19
N HIS A 159 -19.57 9.52 3.81
CA HIS A 159 -19.82 8.27 3.09
C HIS A 159 -19.63 8.36 1.57
N GLU A 160 -19.79 9.55 0.96
CA GLU A 160 -19.67 9.69 -0.50
C GLU A 160 -18.27 10.15 -0.94
N HIS A 161 -17.42 10.57 0.00
CA HIS A 161 -16.10 11.10 -0.33
C HIS A 161 -14.98 10.65 0.60
N LEU A 162 -15.02 11.03 1.88
CA LEU A 162 -13.86 10.86 2.76
C LEU A 162 -13.55 9.38 3.04
N TYR A 163 -14.53 8.61 3.53
CA TYR A 163 -14.28 7.21 3.83
C TYR A 163 -13.97 6.37 2.59
N PRO A 164 -14.67 6.54 1.44
CA PRO A 164 -14.26 5.87 0.21
C PRO A 164 -12.84 6.20 -0.23
N MET A 165 -12.39 7.44 -0.06
CA MET A 165 -11.03 7.83 -0.38
C MET A 165 -10.03 7.13 0.55
N CYS A 166 -10.29 7.11 1.86
CA CYS A 166 -9.46 6.38 2.82
C CYS A 166 -9.42 4.88 2.51
N GLY A 167 -10.58 4.27 2.23
CA GLY A 167 -10.66 2.85 1.88
C GLY A 167 -9.89 2.51 0.61
N ALA A 168 -9.89 3.39 -0.39
CA ALA A 168 -9.08 3.23 -1.59
C ALA A 168 -7.58 3.35 -1.31
N LEU A 169 -7.17 4.28 -0.45
CA LEU A 169 -5.75 4.53 -0.14
C LEU A 169 -5.12 3.43 0.72
N TRP A 170 -5.84 2.94 1.72
CA TRP A 170 -5.32 1.99 2.72
C TRP A 170 -5.92 0.60 2.60
N SER A 171 -6.70 0.32 1.54
CA SER A 171 -7.32 -0.98 1.30
C SER A 171 -8.12 -1.49 2.51
N CYS A 172 -8.77 -0.57 3.24
CA CYS A 172 -9.52 -0.85 4.46
C CYS A 172 -11.04 -0.71 4.25
N PRO A 173 -11.87 -1.39 5.06
CA PRO A 173 -13.30 -1.20 5.07
C PRO A 173 -13.62 0.24 5.41
N VAL A 174 -14.65 0.78 4.77
CA VAL A 174 -15.11 2.16 5.00
C VAL A 174 -15.50 2.40 6.45
N GLU A 175 -15.98 1.38 7.15
CA GLU A 175 -16.31 1.41 8.58
C GLU A 175 -15.07 1.59 9.47
N GLN A 176 -13.90 1.12 9.02
CA GLN A 176 -12.64 1.30 9.74
C GLN A 176 -12.03 2.68 9.46
N ALA A 177 -12.32 3.29 8.31
CA ALA A 177 -11.76 4.60 7.93
C ALA A 177 -12.06 5.70 8.96
N GLY A 178 -13.22 5.66 9.62
CA GLY A 178 -13.60 6.59 10.68
C GLY A 178 -12.79 6.44 11.97
N GLN A 179 -12.19 5.27 12.19
CA GLN A 179 -11.41 4.95 13.39
C GLN A 179 -9.91 5.22 13.24
N ILE A 180 -9.44 5.49 12.01
CA ILE A 180 -8.05 5.90 11.78
C ILE A 180 -7.82 7.23 12.53
N PRO A 181 -6.67 7.37 13.23
CA PRO A 181 -6.30 8.63 13.84
C PRO A 181 -6.28 9.78 12.84
N TYR A 182 -6.97 10.86 13.18
CA TYR A 182 -7.12 12.05 12.35
C TYR A 182 -5.77 12.68 12.00
N LYS A 183 -4.84 12.73 12.97
CA LYS A 183 -3.45 13.16 12.75
C LYS A 183 -2.81 12.40 11.58
N PHE A 184 -2.92 11.07 11.56
CA PHE A 184 -2.32 10.23 10.52
C PHE A 184 -2.88 10.53 9.12
N VAL A 185 -4.22 10.64 8.99
CA VAL A 185 -4.89 10.94 7.72
C VAL A 185 -4.54 12.34 7.21
N VAL A 186 -4.58 13.36 8.08
CA VAL A 186 -4.30 14.73 7.67
C VAL A 186 -2.83 14.90 7.30
N SER A 187 -1.90 14.33 8.08
CA SER A 187 -0.48 14.33 7.73
C SER A 187 -0.24 13.67 6.36
N PHE A 188 -0.91 12.56 6.07
CA PHE A 188 -0.84 11.92 4.75
C PHE A 188 -1.37 12.85 3.65
N PHE A 189 -2.55 13.44 3.81
CA PHE A 189 -3.14 14.33 2.81
C PHE A 189 -2.32 15.61 2.58
N GLN A 190 -1.72 16.19 3.62
CA GLN A 190 -0.81 17.32 3.51
C GLN A 190 0.45 16.93 2.74
N HIS A 191 1.12 15.84 3.16
CA HIS A 191 2.33 15.34 2.51
C HIS A 191 2.10 15.02 1.02
N HIS A 192 0.95 14.41 0.70
CA HIS A 192 0.60 14.01 -0.67
C HIS A 192 -0.08 15.13 -1.49
N ARG A 193 -0.19 16.35 -0.94
CA ARG A 193 -0.85 17.50 -1.59
C ARG A 193 -2.28 17.20 -2.04
N MET A 194 -3.01 16.40 -1.26
CA MET A 194 -4.40 16.02 -1.55
C MET A 194 -5.41 17.08 -1.13
N LEU A 195 -5.05 17.96 -0.18
CA LEU A 195 -5.88 19.07 0.31
C LEU A 195 -5.86 20.32 -0.61
N GLN A 196 -5.18 20.25 -1.75
CA GLN A 196 -5.07 21.35 -2.71
C GLN A 196 -5.59 20.96 -4.11
N LEU A 197 -6.07 21.98 -4.84
CA LEU A 197 -6.65 21.81 -6.18
C LEU A 197 -5.64 22.04 -7.32
N LYS A 198 -4.47 22.61 -7.01
CA LYS A 198 -3.39 22.93 -7.97
C LYS A 198 -2.08 22.31 -7.47
N ASP A 199 -1.08 22.26 -8.35
CA ASP A 199 0.30 21.86 -8.03
C ASP A 199 0.43 20.47 -7.37
N ARG A 200 -0.43 19.55 -7.83
CA ARG A 200 -0.36 18.13 -7.45
C ARG A 200 0.82 17.46 -8.16
N PRO A 201 1.54 16.54 -7.48
CA PRO A 201 2.64 15.81 -8.10
C PRO A 201 2.21 15.06 -9.35
N LEU A 202 3.10 14.99 -10.35
CA LEU A 202 2.93 14.10 -11.49
C LEU A 202 3.11 12.66 -11.03
N TRP A 203 2.10 11.83 -11.26
CA TRP A 203 2.18 10.41 -11.00
C TRP A 203 2.90 9.68 -12.12
N LEU A 204 3.63 8.65 -11.72
CA LEU A 204 4.49 7.82 -12.55
C LEU A 204 4.18 6.34 -12.29
N THR A 205 4.53 5.51 -13.25
CA THR A 205 4.52 4.05 -13.16
C THR A 205 5.78 3.49 -13.82
N VAL A 206 6.21 2.30 -13.41
CA VAL A 206 7.40 1.64 -13.97
C VAL A 206 7.06 1.12 -15.37
N LYS A 207 7.86 1.47 -16.38
CA LYS A 207 7.62 1.03 -17.75
C LYS A 207 7.90 -0.47 -17.86
N GLY A 208 6.92 -1.25 -18.31
CA GLY A 208 7.03 -2.71 -18.42
C GLY A 208 6.72 -3.46 -17.12
N GLY A 209 6.10 -2.79 -16.13
CA GLY A 209 5.65 -3.37 -14.87
C GLY A 209 6.64 -3.18 -13.72
N SER A 210 6.12 -3.19 -12.50
CA SER A 210 6.91 -2.92 -11.29
C SER A 210 8.00 -3.97 -11.01
N ALA A 211 7.82 -5.22 -11.43
CA ALA A 211 8.80 -6.30 -11.25
C ALA A 211 10.15 -6.04 -11.95
N GLN A 212 10.24 -5.08 -12.88
CA GLN A 212 11.48 -4.74 -13.58
C GLN A 212 12.63 -4.41 -12.64
N TYR A 213 12.38 -3.66 -11.55
CA TYR A 213 13.46 -3.34 -10.60
C TYR A 213 13.86 -4.56 -9.76
N VAL A 214 12.94 -5.50 -9.53
CA VAL A 214 13.24 -6.77 -8.83
C VAL A 214 14.21 -7.58 -9.69
N SER A 215 13.90 -7.76 -10.98
CA SER A 215 14.79 -8.44 -11.93
C SER A 215 16.15 -7.74 -12.09
N ALA A 216 16.16 -6.40 -12.04
CA ALA A 216 17.40 -5.63 -12.07
C ALA A 216 18.27 -5.88 -10.83
N ILE A 217 17.70 -5.87 -9.63
CA ILE A 217 18.45 -6.19 -8.41
C ILE A 217 19.00 -7.61 -8.49
N GLN A 218 18.21 -8.59 -8.93
CA GLN A 218 18.68 -9.98 -9.07
C GLN A 218 19.84 -10.14 -10.06
N SER A 219 19.85 -9.37 -11.15
CA SER A 219 20.87 -9.49 -12.21
C SER A 219 22.09 -8.61 -12.01
N GLN A 220 21.98 -7.50 -11.26
CA GLN A 220 23.05 -6.51 -11.10
C GLN A 220 23.77 -6.60 -9.75
N THR A 221 23.41 -7.56 -8.88
CA THR A 221 24.00 -7.71 -7.54
C THR A 221 24.49 -9.13 -7.30
N THR A 222 25.29 -9.31 -6.24
CA THR A 222 25.84 -10.60 -5.80
C THR A 222 24.99 -11.25 -4.69
N ILE A 223 23.73 -10.85 -4.56
CA ILE A 223 22.83 -11.34 -3.52
C ILE A 223 22.45 -12.80 -3.81
N THR A 224 22.45 -13.65 -2.77
CA THR A 224 21.90 -15.01 -2.86
C THR A 224 20.40 -14.96 -2.60
N PHE A 225 19.59 -15.29 -3.60
CA PHE A 225 18.14 -15.35 -3.48
C PHE A 225 17.66 -16.80 -3.27
N ARG A 226 16.80 -17.02 -2.27
CA ARG A 226 16.21 -18.33 -1.95
C ARG A 226 14.68 -18.28 -1.94
N HIS A 227 14.04 -19.09 -2.78
CA HIS A 227 12.61 -19.41 -2.67
C HIS A 227 12.41 -20.46 -1.57
N MET A 228 12.44 -20.01 -0.34
CA MET A 228 12.44 -20.87 0.83
C MET A 228 11.78 -20.17 2.01
N SER A 229 10.77 -20.81 2.59
CA SER A 229 10.18 -20.33 3.83
C SER A 229 11.15 -20.55 4.99
N VAL A 230 11.36 -19.51 5.78
CA VAL A 230 11.94 -19.64 7.12
C VAL A 230 10.86 -20.17 8.04
N VAL A 231 11.22 -21.15 8.87
CA VAL A 231 10.33 -21.75 9.88
C VAL A 231 10.59 -21.08 11.22
N HIS A 232 11.87 -20.97 11.60
CA HIS A 232 12.26 -20.32 12.85
C HIS A 232 13.57 -19.54 12.72
N VAL A 233 13.72 -18.56 13.61
CA VAL A 233 14.95 -17.79 13.82
C VAL A 233 15.33 -17.91 15.29
N SER A 234 16.54 -18.39 15.52
CA SER A 234 17.15 -18.50 16.86
C SER A 234 18.35 -17.55 16.92
N ARG A 235 18.48 -16.81 18.02
CA ARG A 235 19.49 -15.76 18.16
C ARG A 235 20.36 -16.03 19.37
N SER A 236 21.64 -15.71 19.27
CA SER A 236 22.58 -15.79 20.39
C SER A 236 23.49 -14.56 20.42
N ALA A 237 24.37 -14.48 21.42
CA ALA A 237 25.33 -13.39 21.51
C ALA A 237 26.26 -13.29 20.29
N ASN A 238 26.53 -14.41 19.61
CA ASN A 238 27.55 -14.50 18.56
C ASN A 238 26.99 -14.79 17.16
N GLU A 239 25.78 -15.31 17.05
CA GLU A 239 25.24 -15.76 15.78
C GLU A 239 23.70 -15.69 15.71
N VAL A 240 23.19 -15.77 14.49
CA VAL A 240 21.79 -16.00 14.18
C VAL A 240 21.67 -17.29 13.36
N MET A 241 20.78 -18.17 13.77
CA MET A 241 20.46 -19.41 13.06
C MET A 241 19.09 -19.27 12.38
N ILE A 242 19.06 -19.50 11.06
CA ILE A 242 17.86 -19.52 10.24
C ILE A 242 17.50 -20.97 9.95
N GLU A 243 16.37 -21.43 10.48
CA GLU A 243 15.85 -22.77 10.27
C GLU A 243 14.83 -22.77 9.13
N THR A 244 15.04 -23.65 8.16
CA THR A 244 14.16 -23.87 7.03
C THR A 244 13.82 -25.36 6.93
N GLU A 245 12.92 -25.73 6.02
CA GLU A 245 12.63 -27.14 5.75
C GLU A 245 13.85 -27.93 5.21
N GLN A 246 14.86 -27.24 4.68
CA GLN A 246 16.06 -27.85 4.09
C GLN A 246 17.24 -27.93 5.07
N GLY A 247 17.11 -27.36 6.27
CA GLY A 247 18.14 -27.38 7.31
C GLY A 247 18.35 -26.01 7.97
N THR A 248 19.48 -25.88 8.66
CA THR A 248 19.83 -24.67 9.40
C THR A 248 21.02 -23.97 8.75
N GLU A 249 20.92 -22.66 8.56
CA GLU A 249 22.00 -21.80 8.08
C GLU A 249 22.39 -20.76 9.14
N HIS A 250 23.69 -20.48 9.25
CA HIS A 250 24.25 -19.54 10.22
C HIS A 250 24.58 -18.20 9.57
N PHE A 251 24.29 -17.11 10.31
CA PHE A 251 24.46 -15.71 9.92
C PHE A 251 24.95 -14.87 11.09
N ASP A 252 25.53 -13.71 10.81
CA ASP A 252 25.95 -12.74 11.83
C ASP A 252 24.79 -11.85 12.30
N TRP A 253 23.82 -11.63 11.40
CA TRP A 253 22.72 -10.69 11.57
C TRP A 253 21.48 -11.13 10.76
N VAL A 254 20.29 -10.79 11.24
CA VAL A 254 19.02 -10.97 10.52
C VAL A 254 18.24 -9.67 10.39
N ILE A 255 17.70 -9.43 9.20
CA ILE A 255 16.77 -8.34 8.91
C ILE A 255 15.41 -8.96 8.60
N PHE A 256 14.42 -8.68 9.44
CA PHE A 256 13.03 -9.00 9.14
C PHE A 256 12.45 -7.89 8.26
N ALA A 257 12.18 -8.24 7.00
CA ALA A 257 11.54 -7.41 5.99
C ALA A 257 10.17 -7.97 5.58
N SER A 258 9.57 -8.79 6.44
CA SER A 258 8.21 -9.33 6.33
C SER A 258 7.25 -8.53 7.22
N HIS A 259 5.97 -8.90 7.21
CA HIS A 259 4.99 -8.32 8.13
C HIS A 259 5.40 -8.55 9.59
N ALA A 260 5.10 -7.59 10.46
CA ALA A 260 5.49 -7.62 11.87
C ALA A 260 4.97 -8.86 12.61
N ASP A 261 3.73 -9.28 12.32
CA ASP A 261 3.12 -10.46 12.93
C ASP A 261 3.74 -11.77 12.43
N ASP A 262 4.07 -11.84 11.14
CA ASP A 262 4.85 -12.94 10.55
C ASP A 262 6.25 -12.99 11.17
N SER A 263 6.92 -11.84 11.32
CA SER A 263 8.25 -11.73 11.94
C SER A 263 8.26 -12.26 13.37
N LEU A 264 7.26 -11.87 14.18
CA LEU A 264 7.12 -12.35 15.56
C LEU A 264 6.97 -13.86 15.65
N LYS A 265 6.17 -14.48 14.77
CA LYS A 265 5.95 -15.94 14.77
C LYS A 265 7.22 -16.73 14.43
N LEU A 266 8.14 -16.13 13.68
CA LEU A 266 9.39 -16.78 13.29
C LEU A 266 10.41 -16.79 14.45
N LEU A 267 10.34 -15.84 15.38
CA LEU A 267 11.29 -15.77 16.50
C LEU A 267 11.01 -16.87 17.53
N LYS A 268 12.05 -17.63 17.93
CA LYS A 268 11.93 -18.58 19.06
C LYS A 268 11.95 -17.89 20.43
N ASP A 269 12.59 -16.73 20.50
CA ASP A 269 12.90 -16.02 21.74
C ASP A 269 12.55 -14.52 21.66
N PRO A 270 11.31 -14.14 21.29
CA PRO A 270 10.95 -12.74 21.18
C PRO A 270 11.08 -12.04 22.55
N SER A 271 11.74 -10.89 22.56
CA SER A 271 11.86 -10.05 23.75
C SER A 271 10.51 -9.38 24.10
N ALA A 272 10.40 -8.86 25.33
CA ALA A 272 9.20 -8.13 25.75
C ALA A 272 8.89 -6.92 24.85
N HIS A 273 9.92 -6.18 24.42
CA HIS A 273 9.75 -5.05 23.49
C HIS A 273 9.29 -5.51 22.11
N GLU A 274 9.84 -6.62 21.59
CA GLU A 274 9.41 -7.17 20.31
C GLU A 274 7.94 -7.59 20.36
N LEU A 275 7.52 -8.32 21.41
CA LEU A 275 6.12 -8.73 21.59
C LEU A 275 5.17 -7.54 21.65
N ASP A 276 5.50 -6.52 22.44
CA ASP A 276 4.65 -5.34 22.62
C ASP A 276 4.60 -4.45 21.37
N VAL A 277 5.75 -4.13 20.77
CA VAL A 277 5.81 -3.22 19.63
C VAL A 277 5.31 -3.89 18.35
N LEU A 278 5.87 -5.05 17.99
CA LEU A 278 5.52 -5.72 16.73
C LEU A 278 4.10 -6.32 16.78
N GLY A 279 3.62 -6.69 17.97
CA GLY A 279 2.28 -7.25 18.18
C GLY A 279 1.15 -6.25 17.98
N LYS A 280 1.43 -4.94 17.99
CA LYS A 280 0.44 -3.88 17.74
C LYS A 280 0.11 -3.70 16.25
N PHE A 281 0.96 -4.19 15.34
CA PHE A 281 0.69 -4.10 13.90
C PHE A 281 -0.22 -5.24 13.45
N ARG A 282 -1.49 -4.92 13.17
CA ARG A 282 -2.46 -5.85 12.61
C ARG A 282 -2.49 -5.73 11.09
N TYR A 283 -2.97 -6.79 10.44
CA TYR A 283 -3.10 -6.84 8.99
C TYR A 283 -4.46 -7.38 8.59
N GLN A 284 -4.95 -6.90 7.45
CA GLN A 284 -6.20 -7.31 6.84
C GLN A 284 -5.95 -8.02 5.52
N ASP A 285 -6.55 -9.21 5.39
CA ASP A 285 -6.60 -9.94 4.13
C ASP A 285 -7.51 -9.25 3.10
N ASN A 286 -7.00 -9.15 1.89
CA ASN A 286 -7.64 -8.51 0.75
C ASN A 286 -7.49 -9.40 -0.48
N HIS A 287 -8.59 -9.56 -1.21
CA HIS A 287 -8.64 -10.33 -2.45
C HIS A 287 -8.51 -9.40 -3.64
N MET A 288 -7.46 -9.58 -4.44
CA MET A 288 -7.22 -8.82 -5.66
C MET A 288 -7.51 -9.69 -6.87
N VAL A 289 -8.28 -9.15 -7.82
CA VAL A 289 -8.66 -9.84 -9.06
C VAL A 289 -8.29 -9.00 -10.27
N VAL A 290 -7.46 -9.55 -11.17
CA VAL A 290 -7.20 -8.94 -12.48
C VAL A 290 -8.15 -9.55 -13.50
N HIS A 291 -8.92 -8.70 -14.18
CA HIS A 291 -9.98 -9.14 -15.10
C HIS A 291 -10.24 -8.13 -16.22
N SER A 292 -11.07 -8.55 -17.19
CA SER A 292 -11.58 -7.71 -18.30
C SER A 292 -13.07 -7.41 -18.24
N ASP A 293 -13.77 -7.81 -17.17
CA ASP A 293 -15.19 -7.52 -17.02
C ASP A 293 -15.48 -6.02 -16.84
N THR A 294 -16.10 -5.41 -17.85
CA THR A 294 -16.42 -3.97 -17.90
C THR A 294 -17.71 -3.60 -17.18
N ASN A 295 -18.51 -4.58 -16.75
CA ASN A 295 -19.75 -4.34 -15.99
C ASN A 295 -19.52 -3.60 -14.67
N ILE A 296 -18.29 -3.67 -14.17
CA ILE A 296 -17.80 -2.95 -13.01
C ILE A 296 -17.82 -1.42 -13.18
N MET A 297 -17.63 -0.93 -14.40
CA MET A 297 -17.51 0.49 -14.67
C MET A 297 -18.88 1.13 -15.00
N PRO A 298 -19.03 2.45 -14.88
CA PRO A 298 -20.27 3.13 -15.26
C PRO A 298 -20.55 2.98 -16.75
N LYS A 299 -21.83 2.92 -17.14
CA LYS A 299 -22.25 2.79 -18.55
C LYS A 299 -21.63 3.85 -19.47
N SER A 300 -21.45 5.07 -18.97
CA SER A 300 -20.81 6.14 -19.73
C SER A 300 -19.31 6.15 -19.49
N ARG A 301 -18.53 5.86 -20.53
CA ARG A 301 -17.06 5.89 -20.50
C ARG A 301 -16.49 7.26 -20.09
N ARG A 302 -17.25 8.35 -20.27
CA ARG A 302 -16.85 9.70 -19.83
C ARG A 302 -16.71 9.82 -18.31
N GLN A 303 -17.34 8.92 -17.57
CA GLN A 303 -17.30 8.89 -16.10
C GLN A 303 -16.19 7.98 -15.56
N TRP A 304 -15.51 7.22 -16.42
CA TRP A 304 -14.41 6.35 -16.01
C TRP A 304 -13.23 7.19 -15.53
N ALA A 305 -12.53 6.64 -14.54
CA ALA A 305 -11.27 7.16 -14.06
C ALA A 305 -10.34 5.99 -13.71
N SER A 306 -9.05 6.26 -13.56
CA SER A 306 -8.06 5.26 -13.19
C SER A 306 -8.39 4.55 -11.88
N TRP A 307 -8.89 5.27 -10.89
CA TRP A 307 -9.34 4.77 -9.60
C TRP A 307 -10.85 4.90 -9.54
N HIS A 308 -11.53 3.78 -9.38
CA HIS A 308 -12.98 3.74 -9.33
C HIS A 308 -13.48 3.10 -8.04
N VAL A 309 -14.28 3.85 -7.28
CA VAL A 309 -15.05 3.35 -6.15
C VAL A 309 -16.44 2.97 -6.64
N HIS A 310 -16.86 1.77 -6.30
CA HIS A 310 -18.23 1.29 -6.51
C HIS A 310 -18.89 1.07 -5.17
N VAL A 311 -20.08 1.61 -4.99
CA VAL A 311 -20.91 1.34 -3.81
C VAL A 311 -22.14 0.58 -4.28
N THR A 312 -22.29 -0.66 -3.83
CA THR A 312 -23.42 -1.53 -4.14
C THR A 312 -24.28 -1.77 -2.90
N PRO A 313 -25.56 -2.14 -3.04
CA PRO A 313 -26.34 -2.63 -1.91
C PRO A 313 -25.65 -3.87 -1.31
N GLY A 314 -25.51 -3.88 0.01
CA GLY A 314 -24.99 -5.02 0.75
C GLY A 314 -25.92 -6.22 0.58
N GLN A 315 -25.36 -7.34 0.14
CA GLN A 315 -26.00 -8.63 0.34
C GLN A 315 -25.54 -9.14 1.70
N VAL A 316 -26.47 -9.53 2.57
CA VAL A 316 -26.14 -10.22 3.81
C VAL A 316 -25.54 -11.56 3.43
N THR A 317 -24.21 -11.67 3.46
CA THR A 317 -23.49 -12.93 3.34
C THR A 317 -22.73 -13.17 4.65
N GLU A 318 -22.70 -14.41 5.11
CA GLU A 318 -22.07 -14.82 6.39
C GLU A 318 -20.57 -14.49 6.48
N LEU A 319 -19.94 -14.06 5.37
CA LEU A 319 -18.50 -13.84 5.23
C LEU A 319 -18.06 -12.37 5.36
N THR A 320 -18.96 -11.39 5.52
CA THR A 320 -18.57 -9.96 5.58
C THR A 320 -18.99 -9.28 6.89
N PRO A 321 -18.19 -9.42 7.97
CA PRO A 321 -18.53 -8.90 9.31
C PRO A 321 -18.50 -7.36 9.44
N PHE A 322 -18.25 -6.61 8.35
CA PHE A 322 -18.06 -5.16 8.38
C PHE A 322 -19.27 -4.35 7.88
N GLN A 323 -20.40 -4.96 7.49
CA GLN A 323 -21.55 -4.22 6.94
C GLN A 323 -22.40 -3.55 8.03
N GLN A 324 -22.10 -2.30 8.42
CA GLN A 324 -22.97 -1.56 9.36
C GLN A 324 -24.16 -0.85 8.69
N ASN A 325 -24.10 -0.54 7.39
CA ASN A 325 -25.11 0.30 6.72
C ASN A 325 -25.79 -0.33 5.48
N GLY A 326 -25.66 -1.64 5.26
CA GLY A 326 -26.24 -2.29 4.08
C GLY A 326 -25.66 -1.80 2.75
N MET A 327 -24.44 -1.27 2.77
CA MET A 327 -23.66 -0.84 1.61
C MET A 327 -22.35 -1.62 1.56
N HIS A 328 -21.89 -1.98 0.37
CA HIS A 328 -20.61 -2.64 0.15
C HIS A 328 -19.76 -1.81 -0.79
N TYR A 329 -18.55 -1.46 -0.36
CA TYR A 329 -17.59 -0.66 -1.13
C TYR A 329 -16.58 -1.57 -1.82
N GLY A 330 -16.35 -1.34 -3.10
CA GLY A 330 -15.32 -2.02 -3.90
C GLY A 330 -14.46 -1.01 -4.64
N PHE A 331 -13.21 -1.38 -4.90
CA PHE A 331 -12.23 -0.49 -5.52
C PHE A 331 -11.64 -1.14 -6.75
N SER A 332 -11.58 -0.41 -7.86
CA SER A 332 -11.03 -0.91 -9.11
C SER A 332 -10.09 0.07 -9.77
N TYR A 333 -9.02 -0.50 -10.28
CA TYR A 333 -7.94 0.19 -10.95
C TYR A 333 -8.05 -0.09 -12.45
N TRP A 334 -8.30 0.95 -13.25
CA TRP A 334 -8.31 0.83 -14.70
C TRP A 334 -6.87 0.86 -15.23
N MET A 335 -6.30 -0.33 -15.42
CA MET A 335 -4.87 -0.52 -15.66
C MET A 335 -4.41 0.07 -16.99
N ASN A 336 -5.27 0.14 -18.01
CA ASN A 336 -4.89 0.78 -19.27
C ASN A 336 -4.53 2.27 -19.10
N GLN A 337 -5.18 2.99 -18.18
CA GLN A 337 -4.83 4.39 -17.91
C GLN A 337 -3.68 4.50 -16.92
N LEU A 338 -3.65 3.64 -15.89
CA LEU A 338 -2.60 3.68 -14.87
C LEU A 338 -1.23 3.31 -15.43
N GLN A 339 -1.16 2.28 -16.26
CA GLN A 339 0.08 1.75 -16.84
C GLN A 339 0.30 2.10 -18.32
N ASN A 340 -0.57 2.91 -18.93
CA ASN A 340 -0.56 3.21 -20.37
C ASN A 340 -0.52 1.94 -21.23
N LEU A 341 -1.35 0.95 -20.91
CA LEU A 341 -1.39 -0.31 -21.65
C LEU A 341 -2.02 -0.06 -23.03
N ASN A 342 -1.31 -0.43 -24.09
CA ASN A 342 -1.70 -0.16 -25.48
C ASN A 342 -2.72 -1.15 -26.06
N CYS A 343 -3.12 -2.17 -25.30
CA CYS A 343 -4.11 -3.15 -25.74
C CYS A 343 -5.53 -2.54 -25.86
N LYS A 344 -6.34 -3.13 -26.74
CA LYS A 344 -7.75 -2.72 -26.94
C LYS A 344 -8.63 -3.24 -25.81
N THR A 345 -8.34 -4.44 -25.32
CA THR A 345 -9.01 -5.03 -24.17
C THR A 345 -8.80 -4.15 -22.94
N GLN A 346 -9.89 -3.88 -22.23
CA GLN A 346 -9.87 -3.07 -21.00
C GLN A 346 -9.56 -3.99 -19.82
N ILE A 347 -8.57 -3.59 -19.02
CA ILE A 347 -8.00 -4.38 -17.95
C ILE A 347 -8.24 -3.65 -16.64
N PHE A 348 -8.73 -4.40 -15.66
CA PHE A 348 -9.00 -3.89 -14.33
C PHE A 348 -8.29 -4.76 -13.29
N ALA A 349 -7.76 -4.13 -12.25
CA ALA A 349 -7.38 -4.79 -11.02
C ALA A 349 -8.38 -4.35 -9.94
N THR A 350 -9.18 -5.28 -9.41
CA THR A 350 -10.25 -4.99 -8.47
C THR A 350 -9.95 -5.59 -7.11
N LEU A 351 -9.95 -4.74 -6.10
CA LEU A 351 -9.78 -5.07 -4.70
C LEU A 351 -11.15 -5.38 -4.08
N ASN A 352 -11.26 -6.56 -3.47
CA ASN A 352 -12.45 -7.11 -2.82
C ASN A 352 -13.72 -6.89 -3.66
N PRO A 353 -13.84 -7.54 -4.83
CA PRO A 353 -14.98 -7.31 -5.73
C PRO A 353 -16.33 -7.40 -5.00
N ASN A 354 -17.12 -6.34 -5.08
CA ASN A 354 -18.43 -6.22 -4.41
C ASN A 354 -19.62 -6.59 -5.29
N PHE A 355 -19.37 -7.29 -6.38
CA PHE A 355 -20.34 -7.85 -7.34
C PHE A 355 -19.71 -9.08 -8.00
N ALA A 356 -20.55 -9.91 -8.61
CA ALA A 356 -20.08 -11.11 -9.30
C ALA A 356 -19.37 -10.74 -10.62
N LEU A 357 -18.08 -11.09 -10.72
CA LEU A 357 -17.31 -11.01 -11.95
C LEU A 357 -17.63 -12.21 -12.85
N ASP A 358 -17.67 -12.01 -14.16
CA ASP A 358 -17.70 -13.12 -15.12
C ASP A 358 -16.42 -13.97 -14.99
N PRO A 359 -16.50 -15.25 -14.56
CA PRO A 359 -15.31 -16.08 -14.34
C PRO A 359 -14.47 -16.28 -15.60
N LYS A 360 -15.07 -16.17 -16.79
CA LYS A 360 -14.34 -16.28 -18.07
C LYS A 360 -13.47 -15.07 -18.38
N LYS A 361 -13.67 -13.97 -17.65
CA LYS A 361 -12.92 -12.71 -17.81
C LYS A 361 -11.91 -12.49 -16.70
N VAL A 362 -11.82 -13.38 -15.72
CA VAL A 362 -10.83 -13.35 -14.64
C VAL A 362 -9.56 -14.03 -15.13
N TRP A 363 -8.42 -13.39 -14.91
CA TRP A 363 -7.12 -13.90 -15.33
C TRP A 363 -6.21 -14.21 -14.15
N ILE A 364 -6.24 -13.38 -13.11
CA ILE A 364 -5.37 -13.51 -11.94
C ILE A 364 -6.19 -13.26 -10.69
N GLU A 365 -5.95 -14.10 -9.68
CA GLU A 365 -6.40 -13.88 -8.31
C GLU A 365 -5.20 -13.89 -7.36
N ARG A 366 -5.21 -12.97 -6.40
CA ARG A 366 -4.16 -12.82 -5.38
C ARG A 366 -4.81 -12.50 -4.03
N HIS A 367 -4.17 -12.99 -2.97
CA HIS A 367 -4.49 -12.58 -1.60
C HIS A 367 -3.32 -11.77 -1.05
N TYR A 368 -3.61 -10.51 -0.72
CA TYR A 368 -2.66 -9.59 -0.11
C TYR A 368 -3.07 -9.27 1.31
N ARG A 369 -2.10 -8.92 2.16
CA ARG A 369 -2.35 -8.47 3.53
C ARG A 369 -1.88 -7.03 3.66
N HIS A 370 -2.80 -6.11 3.97
CA HIS A 370 -2.48 -4.69 4.17
C HIS A 370 -2.46 -4.36 5.67
N PRO A 371 -1.54 -3.49 6.14
CA PRO A 371 -1.49 -3.08 7.54
C PRO A 371 -2.73 -2.26 7.93
N VAL A 372 -3.21 -2.47 9.16
CA VAL A 372 -4.29 -1.70 9.77
C VAL A 372 -3.67 -0.57 10.59
N PHE A 373 -4.01 0.68 10.25
CA PHE A 373 -3.48 1.88 10.92
C PHE A 373 -4.47 2.41 11.96
N ASP A 374 -4.55 1.71 13.09
CA ASP A 374 -5.25 2.17 14.29
C ASP A 374 -4.30 2.89 15.25
N ALA A 375 -4.85 3.43 16.34
CA ALA A 375 -4.08 4.12 17.36
C ALA A 375 -2.91 3.27 17.93
N PRO A 376 -3.10 1.98 18.30
CA PRO A 376 -1.99 1.12 18.72
C PRO A 376 -0.88 0.98 17.69
N ALA A 377 -1.22 0.76 16.42
CA ALA A 377 -0.21 0.64 15.36
C ALA A 377 0.60 1.95 15.20
N ILE A 378 -0.06 3.10 15.23
CA ILE A 378 0.60 4.41 15.07
C ILE A 378 1.47 4.76 16.28
N GLU A 379 1.05 4.39 17.49
CA GLU A 379 1.89 4.50 18.69
C GLU A 379 3.15 3.63 18.54
N ALA A 380 2.99 2.39 18.08
CA ALA A 380 4.11 1.47 17.88
C ALA A 380 5.13 1.98 16.86
N GLN A 381 4.71 2.74 15.83
CA GLN A 381 5.63 3.33 14.85
C GLN A 381 6.72 4.21 15.48
N GLN A 382 6.40 4.89 16.58
CA GLN A 382 7.35 5.77 17.28
C GLN A 382 8.39 5.00 18.11
N ARG A 383 8.21 3.68 18.26
CA ARG A 383 8.98 2.81 19.15
C ARG A 383 9.95 1.90 18.40
N TRP A 384 10.22 2.17 17.12
CA TRP A 384 11.11 1.38 16.27
C TRP A 384 12.50 1.15 16.90
N THR A 385 13.07 2.17 17.56
CA THR A 385 14.38 2.09 18.20
C THR A 385 14.44 1.13 19.39
N GLU A 386 13.30 0.77 19.98
CA GLU A 386 13.24 -0.18 21.09
C GLU A 386 13.49 -1.63 20.63
N VAL A 387 13.18 -1.95 19.37
CA VAL A 387 13.32 -3.30 18.82
C VAL A 387 14.50 -3.44 17.86
N ASN A 388 14.79 -2.40 17.09
CA ASN A 388 15.76 -2.51 16.02
C ASN A 388 17.21 -2.37 16.52
N GLY A 389 18.10 -3.25 16.06
CA GLY A 389 19.51 -3.28 16.48
C GLY A 389 19.79 -4.15 17.69
N GLN A 390 18.75 -4.70 18.32
CA GLN A 390 18.87 -5.57 19.49
C GLN A 390 19.04 -7.02 19.03
N ASN A 391 19.74 -7.84 19.81
CA ASN A 391 19.86 -9.29 19.56
C ASN A 391 20.22 -9.66 18.12
N ARG A 392 21.16 -8.93 17.50
CA ARG A 392 21.57 -9.12 16.09
C ARG A 392 20.42 -9.10 15.08
N THR A 393 19.40 -8.30 15.37
CA THR A 393 18.14 -8.26 14.65
C THR A 393 17.77 -6.84 14.22
N SER A 394 17.27 -6.70 13.00
CA SER A 394 16.69 -5.47 12.50
C SER A 394 15.30 -5.71 11.92
N TYR A 395 14.47 -4.67 11.92
CA TYR A 395 13.10 -4.70 11.40
C TYR A 395 12.87 -3.56 10.44
N CYS A 396 12.40 -3.88 9.23
CA CYS A 396 11.94 -2.89 8.26
C CYS A 396 10.66 -3.38 7.56
N GLY A 397 9.91 -2.44 7.01
CA GLY A 397 8.59 -2.72 6.47
C GLY A 397 7.78 -1.45 6.28
N ALA A 398 6.85 -1.45 5.33
CA ALA A 398 6.01 -0.29 5.06
C ALA A 398 5.09 0.09 6.25
N TYR A 399 4.83 -0.85 7.17
CA TYR A 399 4.04 -0.63 8.38
C TYR A 399 4.68 0.35 9.38
N TRP A 400 5.95 0.71 9.22
CA TRP A 400 6.60 1.77 9.99
C TRP A 400 6.24 3.20 9.53
N GLY A 401 5.48 3.35 8.45
CA GLY A 401 5.01 4.64 7.93
C GLY A 401 3.55 4.57 7.48
N TRP A 402 3.23 5.10 6.31
CA TRP A 402 1.85 5.09 5.79
C TRP A 402 1.45 3.81 5.04
N GLY A 403 2.33 2.81 4.96
CA GLY A 403 2.06 1.54 4.27
C GLY A 403 2.39 1.54 2.78
N PHE A 404 3.06 2.58 2.26
CA PHE A 404 3.40 2.70 0.83
C PHE A 404 4.84 2.22 0.55
N HIS A 405 5.17 2.11 -0.74
CA HIS A 405 6.46 1.62 -1.21
C HIS A 405 7.65 2.43 -0.67
N GLU A 406 7.51 3.76 -0.62
CA GLU A 406 8.54 4.64 -0.04
C GLU A 406 8.71 4.39 1.46
N ASP A 407 7.65 4.13 2.21
CA ASP A 407 7.75 3.79 3.64
C ASP A 407 8.56 2.51 3.85
N GLY A 408 8.38 1.55 2.96
CA GLY A 408 9.16 0.32 2.94
C GLY A 408 10.65 0.59 2.65
N ALA A 409 10.96 1.38 1.63
CA ALA A 409 12.34 1.77 1.29
C ALA A 409 13.00 2.62 2.39
N ARG A 410 12.25 3.54 3.01
CA ARG A 410 12.70 4.43 4.09
C ARG A 410 13.00 3.67 5.38
N SER A 411 12.10 2.79 5.81
CA SER A 411 12.40 1.94 6.98
C SER A 411 13.62 1.04 6.75
N ALA A 412 13.80 0.55 5.53
CA ALA A 412 15.01 -0.19 5.15
C ALA A 412 16.26 0.70 5.16
N SER A 413 16.17 1.96 4.73
CA SER A 413 17.32 2.88 4.75
C SER A 413 17.81 3.15 6.18
N TRP A 414 16.91 3.22 7.17
CA TRP A 414 17.30 3.32 8.58
C TRP A 414 18.13 2.13 9.05
N VAL A 415 17.72 0.91 8.68
CA VAL A 415 18.47 -0.32 8.97
C VAL A 415 19.83 -0.32 8.27
N VAL A 416 19.87 0.06 7.00
CA VAL A 416 21.11 0.13 6.20
C VAL A 416 22.10 1.09 6.85
N GLU A 417 21.67 2.32 7.19
CA GLU A 417 22.52 3.33 7.81
C GLU A 417 23.08 2.87 9.17
N GLN A 418 22.27 2.16 9.96
CA GLN A 418 22.71 1.62 11.24
C GLN A 418 23.81 0.57 11.06
N LEU A 419 23.62 -0.41 10.16
CA LEU A 419 24.55 -1.51 9.96
C LEU A 419 25.87 -1.05 9.32
N LEU A 420 25.81 -0.09 8.40
CA LEU A 420 27.02 0.52 7.84
C LEU A 420 27.85 1.23 8.93
N LYS A 421 27.19 2.03 9.79
CA LYS A 421 27.86 2.68 10.94
C LYS A 421 28.47 1.69 11.93
N GLN A 422 27.87 0.51 12.12
CA GLN A 422 28.45 -0.54 12.97
C GLN A 422 29.68 -1.16 12.34
N THR A 423 29.67 -1.36 11.03
CA THR A 423 30.81 -1.90 10.28
C THR A 423 32.00 -0.94 10.32
N ASP A 424 31.77 0.35 10.11
CA ASP A 424 32.82 1.38 10.15
C ASP A 424 33.48 1.53 11.53
N LYS A 425 32.78 1.17 12.62
CA LYS A 425 33.34 1.16 13.98
C LYS A 425 34.14 -0.11 14.31
N ALA A 426 33.90 -1.18 13.55
CA ALA A 426 34.56 -2.46 13.76
C ALA A 426 35.80 -2.65 12.86
N ALA A 427 35.89 -1.88 11.77
CA ALA A 427 37.07 -1.74 10.91
C ALA A 427 38.04 -0.71 11.50
#